data_AF-A0A6J7C6N3-F1
#
_entry.id   AF-A0A6J7C6N3-F1
#
_cell.length_a   1.000
_cell.length_b   1.000
_cell.length_c   1.000
_cell.angle_alpha   90.00
_cell.angle_beta   90.00
_cell.angle_gamma   90.00
#
_symmetry.space_group_name_H-M   'P 1'
#
loop_
_entity.id
_entity.type
_entity.pdbx_description
1 polymer ?
#
loop_
_entity_poly.entity_id
_entity_poly.type
_entity_poly.pdbx_seq_one_letter_code
_entity_poly.pdbx_strand_id
1 'polypeptide(L)'
;MRLALVVTEPSFFALPGAAAALEAIEVVRGSNNLVLRPAGVLVNRSRPQTSEHAFRLVELEAAYPNLILPYVVPERIAVQQAQGACVPVQAWRSPGAREVADVYDDLLDMLLTKAAETVADLGVSATMTFSTGTESS
;
A
#
# COMPACT_ATOMS: atom_id res chain seq x y z
N MET A 1 -5.13 -14.67 -3.82
CA MET A 1 -5.48 -13.24 -3.61
C MET A 1 -4.40 -12.37 -4.22
N ARG A 2 -4.74 -11.19 -4.78
CA ARG A 2 -3.75 -10.25 -5.34
C ARG A 2 -4.01 -8.86 -4.79
N LEU A 3 -2.98 -8.26 -4.20
CA LEU A 3 -3.01 -6.88 -3.73
C LEU A 3 -2.39 -5.96 -4.77
N ALA A 4 -2.93 -4.75 -4.90
CA ALA A 4 -2.31 -3.66 -5.64
C ALA A 4 -1.97 -2.52 -4.67
N LEU A 5 -0.71 -2.13 -4.61
CA LEU A 5 -0.25 -0.98 -3.84
C LEU A 5 -0.10 0.21 -4.77
N VAL A 6 -0.77 1.32 -4.46
CA VAL A 6 -0.55 2.60 -5.15
C VAL A 6 0.57 3.33 -4.44
N VAL A 7 1.55 3.85 -5.18
CA VAL A 7 2.67 4.61 -4.60
C VAL A 7 2.66 6.00 -5.21
N THR A 8 2.77 7.03 -4.36
CA THR A 8 2.77 8.43 -4.79
C THR A 8 3.82 9.24 -4.04
N GLU A 9 4.29 10.34 -4.61
CA GLU A 9 5.14 11.31 -3.91
C GLU A 9 4.29 12.51 -3.46
N PRO A 10 4.56 13.14 -2.30
CA PRO A 10 3.80 14.28 -1.79
C PRO A 10 4.09 15.54 -2.63
N SER A 11 3.42 15.61 -3.78
CA SER A 11 3.60 16.61 -4.83
C SER A 11 2.23 17.10 -5.33
N PHE A 12 2.24 18.12 -6.18
CA PHE A 12 1.02 18.69 -6.77
C PHE A 12 0.14 17.64 -7.48
N PHE A 13 0.75 16.64 -8.12
CA PHE A 13 0.03 15.62 -8.87
C PHE A 13 -0.38 14.40 -8.03
N ALA A 14 -0.10 14.39 -6.73
CA ALA A 14 -0.31 13.21 -5.89
C ALA A 14 -1.77 12.79 -5.79
N LEU A 15 -2.67 13.76 -5.59
CA LEU A 15 -4.12 13.55 -5.54
C LEU A 15 -4.67 12.96 -6.84
N PRO A 16 -4.60 13.66 -7.99
CA PRO A 16 -5.16 13.15 -9.23
C PRO A 16 -4.48 11.85 -9.69
N GLY A 17 -3.18 11.70 -9.44
CA GLY A 17 -2.44 10.48 -9.74
C GLY A 17 -2.93 9.28 -8.92
N ALA A 18 -3.14 9.46 -7.62
CA ALA A 18 -3.69 8.42 -6.76
C ALA A 18 -5.12 8.03 -7.17
N ALA A 19 -5.97 9.01 -7.49
CA ALA A 19 -7.32 8.77 -8.00
C ALA A 19 -7.31 7.90 -9.26
N ALA A 20 -6.51 8.29 -10.25
CA ALA A 20 -6.42 7.57 -11.53
C ALA A 20 -5.87 6.15 -11.34
N ALA A 21 -4.90 5.96 -10.45
CA ALA A 21 -4.36 4.63 -10.16
C ALA A 21 -5.38 3.72 -9.46
N LEU A 22 -6.15 4.25 -8.51
CA LEU A 22 -7.22 3.52 -7.85
C LEU A 22 -8.34 3.15 -8.83
N GLU A 23 -8.75 4.06 -9.69
CA GLU A 23 -9.72 3.78 -10.76
C GLU A 23 -9.21 2.67 -11.69
N ALA A 24 -7.94 2.71 -12.09
CA ALA A 24 -7.35 1.66 -12.92
C ALA A 24 -7.38 0.29 -12.24
N ILE A 25 -7.15 0.22 -10.91
CA ILE A 25 -7.29 -1.02 -10.14
C ILE A 25 -8.73 -1.55 -10.22
N GLU A 26 -9.72 -0.68 -10.07
CA GLU A 26 -11.14 -1.04 -10.13
C GLU A 26 -11.55 -1.56 -11.52
N VAL A 27 -11.04 -0.93 -12.59
CA VAL A 27 -11.24 -1.39 -13.97
C VAL A 27 -10.65 -2.80 -14.17
N VAL A 28 -9.38 -3.01 -13.80
CA VAL A 28 -8.72 -4.33 -13.92
C VAL A 28 -9.42 -5.38 -13.08
N ARG A 29 -9.92 -4.99 -11.89
CA ARG A 29 -10.70 -5.86 -11.03
C ARG A 29 -11.98 -6.31 -11.73
N GLY A 30 -12.69 -5.42 -12.40
CA GLY A 30 -13.94 -5.73 -13.10
C GLY A 30 -13.78 -6.56 -14.37
N SER A 31 -12.64 -6.46 -15.08
CA SER A 31 -12.46 -7.09 -16.38
C SER A 31 -11.55 -8.32 -16.39
N ASN A 32 -10.42 -8.29 -15.68
CA ASN A 32 -9.32 -9.26 -15.86
C ASN A 32 -8.98 -10.03 -14.58
N ASN A 33 -9.20 -9.44 -13.39
CA ASN A 33 -8.76 -10.03 -12.13
C ASN A 33 -9.72 -9.70 -10.99
N LEU A 34 -10.85 -10.43 -10.92
CA LEU A 34 -11.92 -10.23 -9.94
C LEU A 34 -11.46 -10.27 -8.47
N VAL A 35 -10.31 -10.88 -8.18
CA VAL A 35 -9.73 -10.99 -6.82
C VAL A 35 -8.68 -9.91 -6.51
N LEU A 36 -8.46 -8.95 -7.41
CA LEU A 36 -7.60 -7.79 -7.17
C LEU A 36 -8.23 -6.89 -6.11
N ARG A 37 -7.46 -6.48 -5.11
CA ARG A 37 -7.90 -5.51 -4.09
C ARG A 37 -6.83 -4.44 -3.89
N PRO A 38 -7.22 -3.16 -3.75
CA PRO A 38 -6.26 -2.12 -3.38
C PRO A 38 -5.78 -2.36 -1.94
N ALA A 39 -4.46 -2.40 -1.75
CA ALA A 39 -3.85 -2.42 -0.42
C ALA A 39 -3.95 -1.06 0.27
N GLY A 40 -3.86 0.03 -0.51
CA GLY A 40 -3.86 1.41 -0.06
C GLY A 40 -2.91 2.26 -0.91
N VAL A 41 -2.70 3.49 -0.49
CA VAL A 41 -1.78 4.46 -1.09
C VAL A 41 -0.60 4.67 -0.14
N LEU A 42 0.60 4.32 -0.60
CA LEU A 42 1.86 4.59 0.09
C LEU A 42 2.42 5.93 -0.36
N VAL A 43 2.72 6.80 0.61
CA VAL A 43 3.45 8.03 0.35
C VAL A 43 4.95 7.76 0.40
N ASN A 44 5.60 8.00 -0.72
CA ASN A 44 7.03 7.78 -0.93
C ASN A 44 7.80 9.11 -1.00
N ARG A 45 9.09 9.07 -0.71
CA ARG A 45 10.01 10.21 -0.79
C ARG A 45 9.50 11.44 -0.04
N SER A 46 8.97 11.23 1.15
CA SER A 46 8.51 12.34 1.98
C SER A 46 9.67 13.08 2.62
N ARG A 47 9.55 14.40 2.66
CA ARG A 47 10.43 15.32 3.38
C ARG A 47 9.57 16.09 4.37
N PRO A 48 9.28 15.55 5.56
CA PRO A 48 8.37 16.18 6.49
C PRO A 48 8.85 17.55 6.99
N GLN A 49 10.15 17.86 6.85
CA GLN A 49 10.67 19.20 7.16
C GLN A 49 10.25 20.27 6.13
N THR A 50 9.78 19.88 4.95
CA THR A 50 9.35 20.80 3.91
C THR A 50 7.85 21.08 4.06
N SER A 51 7.49 22.35 4.25
CA SER A 51 6.10 22.79 4.42
C SER A 51 5.19 22.34 3.27
N GLU A 52 5.68 22.36 2.03
CA GLU A 52 4.95 21.87 0.86
C GLU A 52 4.63 20.37 0.99
N HIS A 53 5.61 19.52 1.33
CA HIS A 53 5.37 18.08 1.45
C HIS A 53 4.42 17.77 2.62
N ALA A 54 4.56 18.49 3.73
CA ALA A 54 3.63 18.37 4.87
C ALA A 54 2.20 18.76 4.48
N PHE A 55 2.03 19.86 3.74
CA PHE A 55 0.74 20.30 3.21
C PHE A 55 0.14 19.24 2.27
N ARG A 56 0.92 18.72 1.32
CA ARG A 56 0.46 17.69 0.37
C ARG A 56 0.06 16.39 1.04
N LEU A 57 0.77 16.00 2.10
CA LEU A 57 0.41 14.82 2.88
C LEU A 57 -0.95 15.00 3.57
N VAL A 58 -1.18 16.14 4.22
CA VAL A 58 -2.47 16.46 4.84
C VAL A 58 -3.59 16.51 3.79
N GLU A 59 -3.31 17.07 2.61
CA GLU A 59 -4.26 17.13 1.50
C GLU A 59 -4.65 15.72 1.00
N LEU A 60 -3.67 14.82 0.86
CA LEU A 60 -3.88 13.40 0.50
C LEU A 60 -4.71 12.67 1.56
N GLU A 61 -4.37 12.82 2.84
CA GLU A 61 -5.07 12.19 3.95
C GLU A 61 -6.53 12.67 4.05
N ALA A 62 -6.77 13.96 3.81
CA ALA A 62 -8.11 14.54 3.80
C ALA A 62 -8.96 14.04 2.61
N ALA A 63 -8.35 13.88 1.43
CA ALA A 63 -9.08 13.44 0.24
C ALA A 63 -9.38 11.93 0.23
N TYR A 64 -8.50 11.12 0.81
CA TYR A 64 -8.59 9.66 0.78
C TYR A 64 -8.52 9.06 2.19
N PRO A 65 -9.51 9.35 3.06
CA PRO A 65 -9.51 8.84 4.43
C PRO A 65 -9.52 7.31 4.41
N ASN A 66 -8.69 6.70 5.25
CA ASN A 66 -8.51 5.24 5.38
C ASN A 66 -7.90 4.52 4.17
N LEU A 67 -7.51 5.23 3.11
CA LEU A 67 -6.76 4.67 1.98
C LEU A 67 -5.27 4.98 2.03
N ILE A 68 -4.89 6.12 2.61
CA ILE A 68 -3.48 6.42 2.88
C ILE A 68 -2.97 5.45 3.94
N LEU A 69 -1.87 4.77 3.65
CA LEU A 69 -1.25 3.84 4.58
C LEU A 69 -0.59 4.60 5.74
N PRO A 70 -0.54 4.03 6.96
CA PRO A 70 0.06 4.67 8.13
C PRO A 70 1.60 4.70 8.08
N TYR A 71 2.20 4.34 6.94
CA TYR A 71 3.63 4.31 6.70
C TYR A 71 3.99 5.32 5.62
N VAL A 72 5.04 6.09 5.87
CA VAL A 72 5.55 7.08 4.92
C VAL A 72 7.04 6.80 4.70
N VAL A 73 7.44 6.59 3.45
CA VAL A 73 8.84 6.34 3.12
C VAL A 73 9.57 7.68 3.03
N PRO A 74 10.55 7.96 3.91
CA PRO A 74 11.27 9.21 3.88
C PRO A 74 12.21 9.29 2.67
N GLU A 75 12.42 10.50 2.16
CA GLU A 75 13.45 10.70 1.15
C GLU A 75 14.85 10.62 1.77
N ARG A 76 15.66 9.68 1.27
CA ARG A 76 17.04 9.49 1.69
C ARG A 76 17.95 9.28 0.49
N ILE A 77 19.07 10.01 0.48
CA ILE A 77 20.15 9.86 -0.51
C ILE A 77 20.67 8.41 -0.55
N ALA A 78 20.60 7.71 0.58
CA ALA A 78 20.99 6.31 0.71
C ALA A 78 20.29 5.38 -0.30
N VAL A 79 19.02 5.65 -0.65
CA VAL A 79 18.28 4.87 -1.66
C VAL A 79 18.92 5.04 -3.03
N GLN A 80 19.25 6.29 -3.41
CA GLN A 80 19.91 6.59 -4.67
C GLN A 80 21.33 6.00 -4.71
N GLN A 81 22.08 6.04 -3.60
CA GLN A 81 23.41 5.45 -3.52
C GLN A 81 23.37 3.93 -3.67
N ALA A 82 22.44 3.25 -3.00
CA ALA A 82 22.23 1.80 -3.14
C ALA A 82 21.89 1.43 -4.59
N GLN A 83 20.99 2.19 -5.22
CA GLN A 83 20.64 2.02 -6.63
C GLN A 83 21.83 2.21 -7.57
N GLY A 84 22.63 3.26 -7.35
CA GLY A 84 23.84 3.53 -8.14
C GLY A 84 24.91 2.44 -7.99
N ALA A 85 24.93 1.75 -6.86
CA ALA A 85 25.77 0.58 -6.61
C ALA A 85 25.11 -0.75 -7.02
N CYS A 86 23.91 -0.73 -7.61
CA CYS A 86 23.13 -1.90 -8.02
C CYS A 86 22.88 -2.90 -6.87
N VAL A 87 22.69 -2.41 -5.64
CA VAL A 87 22.37 -3.23 -4.47
C VAL A 87 21.03 -2.81 -3.87
N PRO A 88 20.30 -3.73 -3.21
CA PRO A 88 19.12 -3.35 -2.45
C PRO A 88 19.48 -2.39 -1.31
N VAL A 89 18.55 -1.51 -0.93
CA VAL A 89 18.79 -0.51 0.13
C VAL A 89 19.13 -1.18 1.47
N GLN A 90 18.58 -2.36 1.73
CA GLN A 90 18.86 -3.19 2.91
C GLN A 90 20.34 -3.60 3.01
N ALA A 91 21.05 -3.72 1.88
CA ALA A 91 22.48 -4.05 1.85
C ALA A 91 23.38 -2.81 1.98
N TRP A 92 22.82 -1.60 1.86
CA TRP A 92 23.57 -0.36 1.92
C TRP A 92 23.81 0.07 3.37
N ARG A 93 25.08 0.22 3.76
CA ARG A 93 25.45 0.50 5.16
C ARG A 93 25.39 2.01 5.46
N SER A 94 24.20 2.53 5.75
CA SER A 94 24.03 3.89 6.27
C SER A 94 22.80 4.02 7.18
N PRO A 95 22.73 5.05 8.04
CA PRO A 95 21.53 5.29 8.85
C PRO A 95 20.27 5.51 8.00
N GLY A 96 20.36 6.29 6.92
CA GLY A 96 19.23 6.54 6.03
C GLY A 96 18.78 5.31 5.23
N ALA A 97 19.68 4.35 4.98
CA ALA A 97 19.29 3.07 4.39
C ALA A 97 18.51 2.20 5.39
N ARG A 98 18.97 2.15 6.66
CA ARG A 98 18.25 1.42 7.72
C ARG A 98 16.85 1.99 7.94
N GLU A 99 16.73 3.31 8.06
CA GLU A 99 15.43 3.96 8.24
C GLU A 99 14.43 3.59 7.12
N VAL A 100 14.87 3.59 5.86
CA VAL A 100 14.01 3.19 4.73
C VAL A 100 13.74 1.69 4.72
N ALA A 101 14.72 0.87 5.07
CA ALA A 101 14.56 -0.58 5.19
C ALA A 101 13.53 -0.96 6.26
N ASP A 102 13.59 -0.33 7.43
CA ASP A 102 12.65 -0.54 8.53
C ASP A 102 11.21 -0.22 8.09
N VAL A 103 11.00 0.89 7.37
CA VAL A 103 9.67 1.22 6.81
C VAL A 103 9.20 0.18 5.78
N TYR A 104 10.10 -0.39 4.98
CA TYR A 104 9.75 -1.44 4.03
C TYR A 104 9.40 -2.76 4.71
N ASP A 105 10.09 -3.11 5.79
CA ASP A 105 9.80 -4.32 6.58
C ASP A 105 8.42 -4.18 7.25
N ASP A 106 8.14 -3.03 7.90
CA ASP A 106 6.83 -2.74 8.49
C ASP A 106 5.70 -2.78 7.43
N LEU A 107 5.95 -2.20 6.26
CA LEU A 107 5.01 -2.23 5.14
C LEU A 107 4.76 -3.65 4.65
N LEU A 108 5.82 -4.46 4.54
CA LEU A 108 5.72 -5.85 4.10
C LEU A 108 4.91 -6.68 5.08
N ASP A 109 5.17 -6.54 6.39
CA ASP A 109 4.44 -7.25 7.45
C ASP A 109 2.95 -6.91 7.42
N MET A 110 2.60 -5.63 7.25
CA MET A 110 1.21 -5.21 7.08
C MET A 110 0.57 -5.84 5.84
N LEU A 111 1.26 -5.81 4.69
CA LEU A 111 0.72 -6.37 3.44
C LEU A 111 0.52 -7.89 3.52
N LEU A 112 1.44 -8.61 4.16
CA LEU A 112 1.33 -10.05 4.38
C LEU A 112 0.16 -10.38 5.32
N THR A 113 -0.02 -9.59 6.39
CA THR A 113 -1.15 -9.73 7.32
C THR A 113 -2.48 -9.49 6.59
N LYS A 114 -2.58 -8.40 5.83
CA LYS A 114 -3.78 -8.07 5.04
C LYS A 114 -4.12 -9.14 4.02
N ALA A 115 -3.09 -9.71 3.39
CA ALA A 115 -3.25 -10.83 2.45
C ALA A 115 -3.78 -12.09 3.15
N ALA A 116 -3.36 -12.37 4.38
CA ALA A 116 -3.84 -13.52 5.15
C ALA A 116 -5.29 -13.34 5.64
N GLU A 117 -5.64 -12.18 6.18
CA GLU A 117 -7.00 -11.87 6.71
C GLU A 117 -8.07 -12.03 5.64
N THR A 118 -7.83 -11.50 4.43
CA THR A 118 -8.81 -11.59 3.35
C THR A 118 -8.99 -13.02 2.84
N VAL A 119 -7.95 -13.87 2.93
CA VAL A 119 -8.08 -15.31 2.63
C VAL A 119 -8.92 -16.01 3.69
N ALA A 120 -8.78 -15.63 4.96
CA ALA A 120 -9.61 -16.15 6.04
C ALA A 120 -11.10 -15.75 5.86
N ASP A 121 -11.38 -14.50 5.50
CA ASP A 121 -12.76 -14.03 5.24
C ASP A 121 -13.45 -14.81 4.11
N LEU A 122 -12.71 -15.12 3.03
CA LEU A 122 -13.22 -15.97 1.95
C LEU A 122 -13.53 -17.40 2.42
N GLY A 123 -12.71 -17.97 3.31
CA GLY A 123 -12.92 -19.30 3.89
C GLY A 123 -14.10 -19.36 4.88
N VAL A 124 -14.32 -18.31 5.65
CA VAL A 124 -15.47 -18.19 6.58
C VAL A 124 -16.78 -18.04 5.80
N SER A 125 -16.79 -17.25 4.72
CA SER A 125 -17.98 -17.07 3.86
C SER A 125 -18.39 -18.38 3.15
N ALA A 126 -17.42 -19.19 2.72
CA ALA A 126 -17.68 -20.51 2.13
C ALA A 126 -18.26 -21.51 3.16
N THR A 127 -17.85 -21.42 4.43
CA THR A 127 -18.32 -22.32 5.49
C THR A 127 -19.73 -21.97 5.97
N MET A 128 -20.17 -20.71 5.91
CA MET A 128 -21.53 -20.29 6.28
C MET A 128 -22.61 -20.65 5.24
N THR A 129 -22.25 -21.14 4.05
CA THR A 129 -23.22 -21.50 3.00
C THR A 129 -23.72 -22.95 3.09
N PHE A 130 -23.24 -23.74 4.06
CA PHE A 130 -23.70 -25.13 4.28
C PHE A 130 -24.54 -25.26 5.57
N SER A 131 -25.62 -24.49 5.66
CA SER A 131 -26.73 -24.83 6.56
C SER A 131 -27.69 -25.73 5.79
N THR A 132 -27.59 -27.04 6.05
CA THR A 132 -28.54 -28.04 5.55
C THR A 132 -29.94 -27.70 6.05
N GLY A 133 -30.79 -27.24 5.13
CA GLY A 133 -32.24 -27.33 5.31
C GLY A 133 -32.63 -28.79 5.39
N THR A 134 -32.75 -29.31 6.62
CA THR A 134 -33.48 -30.55 6.88
C THR A 134 -34.95 -30.26 6.71
N GLU A 135 -35.49 -30.65 5.55
CA GLU A 135 -36.88 -31.00 5.38
C GLU A 135 -37.21 -32.24 6.24
N SER A 136 -38.22 -32.13 7.09
CA SER A 136 -39.04 -33.24 7.60
C SER A 136 -40.21 -32.61 8.34
N SER A 137 -41.38 -32.48 7.70
CA SER A 137 -42.51 -33.46 7.74
C SER A 137 -43.26 -33.44 9.05
#